data_AF-A0A1S6HBH1-F1
#
_entry.id   AF-A0A1S6HBH1-F1
#
_cell.length_a   1.000
_cell.length_b   1.000
_cell.length_c   1.000
_cell.angle_alpha   90.00
_cell.angle_beta   90.00
_cell.angle_gamma   90.00
#
_symmetry.space_group_name_H-M   'P 1'
#
loop_
_entity.id
_entity.type
_entity.pdbx_description
1 polymer ?
#
loop_
_entity_poly.entity_id
_entity_poly.type
_entity_poly.pdbx_seq_one_letter_code
_entity_poly.pdbx_strand_id
1 'polypeptide(L)'
;MRKEVVLKKLNPKRLFLTLLIILLVVVIFTYFDYLIHQLSEDYSVPPRYFPNKIIYGTLIGFITYLIINKQKLIVKSLIFSAVVSLLLQVRYFLEGYPLKFVLEFLIIHFVILLVVSLALFKVFSKR
;
A
#
# COMPACT_ATOMS: atom_id res chain seq x y z
N MET A 1 -24.47 -31.12 11.66
CA MET A 1 -24.70 -29.66 11.81
C MET A 1 -23.87 -28.91 10.76
N ARG A 2 -24.45 -28.54 9.60
CA ARG A 2 -23.76 -27.68 8.62
C ARG A 2 -23.71 -26.27 9.19
N LYS A 3 -22.52 -25.74 9.43
CA LYS A 3 -22.35 -24.30 9.70
C LYS A 3 -22.68 -23.58 8.39
N GLU A 4 -23.89 -23.05 8.28
CA GLU A 4 -24.19 -22.08 7.25
C GLU A 4 -23.25 -20.89 7.44
N VAL A 5 -22.29 -20.76 6.53
CA VAL A 5 -21.45 -19.57 6.43
C VAL A 5 -22.38 -18.48 5.92
N VAL A 6 -23.02 -17.77 6.85
CA VAL A 6 -23.78 -16.56 6.53
C VAL A 6 -22.76 -15.55 5.99
N LEU A 7 -22.63 -15.50 4.67
CA LEU A 7 -21.83 -14.50 3.96
C LEU A 7 -22.44 -13.15 4.27
N LYS A 8 -21.83 -12.43 5.20
CA LYS A 8 -22.21 -11.07 5.57
C LYS A 8 -22.16 -10.23 4.28
N LYS A 9 -23.30 -9.73 3.82
CA LYS A 9 -23.37 -8.89 2.61
C LYS A 9 -22.39 -7.72 2.78
N LEU A 10 -21.45 -7.58 1.84
CA LEU A 10 -20.53 -6.46 1.80
C LEU A 10 -21.34 -5.18 1.54
N ASN A 11 -21.08 -4.13 2.32
CA ASN A 11 -21.72 -2.83 2.12
C ASN A 11 -20.95 -2.04 1.04
N PRO A 12 -21.54 -1.77 -0.13
CA PRO A 12 -20.84 -1.11 -1.25
C PRO A 12 -20.28 0.27 -0.88
N LYS A 13 -21.03 1.06 -0.09
CA LYS A 13 -20.59 2.38 0.38
C LYS A 13 -19.33 2.28 1.24
N ARG A 14 -19.27 1.27 2.11
CA ARG A 14 -18.09 1.03 2.97
C ARG A 14 -16.89 0.56 2.15
N LEU A 15 -17.10 -0.29 1.15
CA LEU A 15 -16.04 -0.74 0.24
C LEU A 15 -15.48 0.44 -0.55
N PHE A 16 -16.35 1.27 -1.12
CA PHE A 16 -15.94 2.46 -1.88
C PHE A 16 -15.15 3.44 -1.00
N LEU A 17 -15.61 3.73 0.21
CA LEU A 17 -14.87 4.59 1.13
C LEU A 17 -13.51 3.98 1.51
N THR A 18 -13.45 2.66 1.72
CA THR A 18 -12.19 1.95 1.97
C THR A 18 -11.24 2.12 0.78
N LEU A 19 -11.73 1.95 -0.43
CA LEU A 19 -10.94 2.13 -1.65
C LEU A 19 -10.38 3.56 -1.75
N LEU A 20 -11.20 4.58 -1.50
CA LEU A 20 -10.76 5.99 -1.50
C LEU A 20 -9.67 6.26 -0.45
N ILE A 21 -9.80 5.67 0.74
CA ILE A 21 -8.80 5.79 1.79
C ILE A 21 -7.47 5.16 1.36
N ILE A 22 -7.53 3.95 0.78
CA ILE A 22 -6.32 3.28 0.29
C ILE A 22 -5.69 4.07 -0.86
N LEU A 23 -6.49 4.57 -1.81
CA LEU A 23 -5.99 5.42 -2.88
C LEU A 23 -5.26 6.64 -2.31
N LEU A 24 -5.84 7.30 -1.30
CA LEU A 24 -5.20 8.45 -0.65
C LEU A 24 -3.86 8.06 0.03
N VAL A 25 -3.82 6.93 0.76
CA VAL A 25 -2.56 6.41 1.33
C VAL A 25 -1.50 6.23 0.26
N VAL A 26 -1.86 5.59 -0.86
CA VAL A 26 -0.93 5.25 -1.94
C VAL A 26 -0.49 6.50 -2.70
N VAL A 27 -1.37 7.48 -2.93
CA VAL A 27 -1.01 8.76 -3.58
C VAL A 27 -0.02 9.53 -2.72
N ILE A 28 -0.26 9.65 -1.41
CA ILE A 28 0.67 10.33 -0.49
C ILE A 28 2.01 9.58 -0.44
N PHE A 29 1.99 8.26 -0.34
CA PHE A 29 3.19 7.43 -0.42
C PHE A 29 3.96 7.68 -1.72
N THR A 30 3.27 7.65 -2.86
CA THR A 30 3.86 7.85 -4.19
C THR A 30 4.44 9.25 -4.34
N TYR A 31 3.83 10.26 -3.73
CA TYR A 31 4.37 11.62 -3.69
C TYR A 31 5.71 11.69 -2.95
N PHE A 32 5.80 11.12 -1.74
CA PHE A 32 7.07 11.09 -1.00
C PHE A 32 8.16 10.29 -1.71
N ASP A 33 7.77 9.16 -2.29
CA ASP A 33 8.66 8.35 -3.12
C ASP A 33 9.16 9.10 -4.36
N TYR A 34 8.29 9.85 -5.04
CA TYR A 34 8.67 10.72 -6.14
C TYR A 34 9.77 11.71 -5.73
N LEU A 35 9.63 12.35 -4.55
CA LEU A 35 10.65 13.27 -4.04
C LEU A 35 11.99 12.57 -3.81
N ILE A 36 11.99 11.32 -3.30
CA ILE A 36 13.23 10.54 -3.11
C ILE A 36 13.89 10.21 -4.45
N HIS A 37 13.11 9.89 -5.47
CA HIS A 37 13.61 9.65 -6.81
C HIS A 37 14.20 10.91 -7.49
N GLN A 38 13.98 12.12 -6.93
CA GLN A 38 14.64 13.35 -7.38
C GLN A 38 15.98 13.62 -6.67
N LEU A 39 16.34 12.85 -5.64
CA LEU A 39 17.55 13.12 -4.83
C LEU A 39 18.85 12.62 -5.49
N SER A 40 18.77 11.65 -6.41
CA SER A 40 19.92 11.08 -7.10
C SER A 40 19.53 10.52 -8.46
N GLU A 41 20.43 10.63 -9.43
CA GLU A 41 20.26 10.01 -10.76
C GLU A 41 20.19 8.48 -10.70
N ASP A 42 20.87 7.87 -9.72
CA ASP A 42 20.82 6.42 -9.47
C ASP A 42 19.41 5.94 -9.07
N TYR A 43 18.57 6.87 -8.62
CA TYR A 43 17.19 6.63 -8.27
C TYR A 43 16.24 7.05 -9.39
N SER A 44 16.72 7.46 -10.56
CA SER A 44 15.83 7.85 -11.64
C SER A 44 14.96 6.68 -12.13
N VAL A 45 13.69 6.98 -12.38
CA VAL A 45 12.70 6.02 -12.90
C VAL A 45 11.89 6.68 -14.00
N PRO A 46 11.41 5.93 -15.01
CA PRO A 46 10.64 6.51 -16.10
C PRO A 46 9.30 7.07 -15.59
N PRO A 47 8.74 8.14 -16.18
CA PRO A 47 7.52 8.78 -15.68
C PRO A 47 6.32 7.84 -15.51
N ARG A 48 6.22 6.78 -16.33
CA ARG A 48 5.18 5.74 -16.23
C ARG A 48 5.22 4.94 -14.92
N TYR A 49 6.32 4.99 -14.18
CA TYR A 49 6.53 4.28 -12.92
C TYR A 49 5.51 4.67 -11.85
N PHE A 50 5.23 5.97 -11.68
CA PHE A 50 4.36 6.46 -10.61
C PHE A 50 2.86 6.17 -10.84
N PRO A 51 2.27 6.39 -12.03
CA PRO A 51 0.89 5.97 -12.29
C PRO A 51 0.70 4.46 -12.09
N ASN A 52 1.67 3.66 -12.55
CA ASN A 52 1.67 2.22 -12.35
C ASN A 52 1.75 1.84 -10.86
N LYS A 53 2.56 2.55 -10.07
CA LYS A 53 2.62 2.36 -8.62
C LYS A 53 1.27 2.65 -7.96
N ILE A 54 0.61 3.75 -8.35
CA ILE A 54 -0.68 4.14 -7.79
C ILE A 54 -1.74 3.07 -8.05
N ILE A 55 -1.86 2.59 -9.30
CA ILE A 55 -2.86 1.58 -9.67
C ILE A 55 -2.62 0.29 -8.89
N TYR A 56 -1.41 -0.27 -8.98
CA TYR A 56 -1.12 -1.58 -8.38
C TYR A 56 -1.07 -1.50 -6.86
N GLY A 57 -0.46 -0.45 -6.31
CA GLY A 57 -0.42 -0.21 -4.86
C GLY A 57 -1.81 -0.05 -4.27
N THR A 58 -2.74 0.61 -4.99
CA THR A 58 -4.13 0.75 -4.54
C THR A 58 -4.86 -0.59 -4.54
N LEU A 59 -4.71 -1.40 -5.59
CA LEU A 59 -5.34 -2.72 -5.67
C LEU A 59 -4.83 -3.67 -4.59
N ILE A 60 -3.50 -3.78 -4.45
CA ILE A 60 -2.85 -4.61 -3.42
C ILE A 60 -3.28 -4.12 -2.04
N GLY A 61 -3.14 -2.82 -1.77
CA GLY A 61 -3.51 -2.23 -0.49
C GLY A 61 -4.98 -2.47 -0.15
N PHE A 62 -5.88 -2.38 -1.13
CA PHE A 62 -7.31 -2.62 -0.90
C PHE A 62 -7.58 -4.06 -0.49
N ILE A 63 -7.04 -5.04 -1.24
CA ILE A 63 -7.17 -6.46 -0.91
C ILE A 63 -6.56 -6.76 0.47
N THR A 64 -5.34 -6.28 0.72
CA THR A 64 -4.67 -6.44 2.01
C THR A 64 -5.53 -5.88 3.13
N TYR A 65 -6.03 -4.65 3.01
CA TYR A 65 -6.84 -4.00 4.04
C TYR A 65 -8.11 -4.80 4.36
N LEU A 66 -8.79 -5.37 3.34
CA LEU A 66 -9.98 -6.19 3.57
C LEU A 66 -9.70 -7.41 4.47
N ILE A 67 -8.51 -8.01 4.33
CA ILE A 67 -8.07 -9.17 5.12
C ILE A 67 -7.74 -8.76 6.56
N ILE A 68 -7.08 -7.60 6.73
CA ILE A 68 -6.55 -7.17 8.04
C ILE A 68 -7.42 -6.13 8.77
N ASN A 69 -8.62 -5.81 8.27
CA ASN A 69 -9.42 -4.70 8.78
C ASN A 69 -9.78 -4.81 10.28
N LYS A 70 -9.79 -6.03 10.85
CA LYS A 70 -10.09 -6.29 12.26
C LYS A 70 -8.87 -6.20 13.18
N GLN A 71 -7.66 -6.07 12.62
CA GLN A 71 -6.44 -5.99 13.40
C GLN A 71 -6.32 -4.64 14.12
N LYS A 72 -5.57 -4.61 15.23
CA LYS A 72 -5.20 -3.38 15.93
C LYS A 72 -4.49 -2.43 14.98
N LEU A 73 -4.67 -1.11 15.16
CA LEU A 73 -4.13 -0.07 14.28
C LEU A 73 -2.65 -0.29 13.89
N ILE A 74 -1.79 -0.57 14.87
CA ILE A 74 -0.35 -0.77 14.66
C ILE A 74 -0.10 -2.01 13.80
N VAL A 75 -0.67 -3.16 14.19
CA VAL A 75 -0.53 -4.44 13.47
C VAL A 75 -1.06 -4.30 12.04
N LYS A 76 -2.21 -3.63 11.88
CA LYS A 76 -2.81 -3.35 10.59
C LYS A 76 -1.87 -2.55 9.68
N SER A 77 -1.28 -1.48 10.21
CA SER A 77 -0.38 -0.60 9.45
C SER A 77 0.93 -1.30 9.11
N LEU A 78 1.47 -2.12 10.02
CA LEU A 78 2.65 -2.95 9.78
C LEU A 78 2.41 -3.96 8.66
N ILE A 79 1.33 -4.75 8.73
CA ILE A 79 1.03 -5.76 7.70
C ILE A 79 0.75 -5.07 6.36
N PHE A 80 -0.03 -3.98 6.37
CA PHE A 80 -0.32 -3.21 5.15
C PHE A 80 0.97 -2.76 4.47
N SER A 81 1.87 -2.13 5.24
CA SER A 81 3.11 -1.57 4.70
C SER A 81 4.04 -2.66 4.20
N ALA A 82 4.18 -3.76 4.96
CA ALA A 82 5.00 -4.90 4.57
C ALA A 82 4.51 -5.55 3.28
N VAL A 83 3.22 -5.82 3.16
CA VAL A 83 2.65 -6.49 1.98
C VAL A 83 2.71 -5.58 0.75
N VAL A 84 2.32 -4.31 0.88
CA VAL A 84 2.30 -3.39 -0.25
C VAL A 84 3.72 -3.10 -0.74
N SER A 85 4.67 -2.81 0.17
CA SER A 85 6.07 -2.55 -0.26
C SER A 85 6.69 -3.80 -0.87
N LEU A 86 6.51 -4.97 -0.25
CA LEU A 86 7.07 -6.22 -0.77
C LEU A 86 6.54 -6.54 -2.18
N LEU A 87 5.22 -6.49 -2.39
CA LEU A 87 4.64 -6.86 -3.68
C LEU A 87 4.95 -5.83 -4.79
N LEU A 88 5.07 -4.54 -4.45
CA LEU A 88 5.58 -3.55 -5.39
C LEU A 88 7.03 -3.84 -5.77
N GLN A 89 7.87 -4.20 -4.80
CA GLN A 89 9.28 -4.51 -5.06
C GLN A 89 9.51 -5.81 -5.81
N VAL A 90 8.71 -6.84 -5.52
CA VAL A 90 8.70 -8.07 -6.33
C VAL A 90 8.38 -7.75 -7.78
N ARG A 91 7.38 -6.89 -8.02
CA ARG A 91 7.06 -6.45 -9.38
C ARG A 91 8.24 -5.71 -10.03
N TYR A 92 8.90 -4.78 -9.34
CA TYR A 92 10.04 -4.06 -9.91
C TYR A 92 11.24 -4.98 -10.19
N PHE A 93 11.48 -5.95 -9.32
CA PHE A 93 12.47 -6.99 -9.60
C PHE A 93 12.14 -7.76 -10.90
N LEU A 94 10.87 -8.12 -11.09
CA LEU A 94 10.40 -8.78 -12.32
C LEU A 94 10.41 -7.86 -13.56
N GLU A 95 10.31 -6.55 -13.39
CA GLU A 95 10.48 -5.55 -14.47
C GLU A 95 11.95 -5.31 -14.84
N GLY A 96 12.90 -5.95 -14.14
CA GLY A 96 14.33 -5.90 -14.45
C GLY A 96 15.13 -4.86 -13.67
N TYR A 97 14.58 -4.28 -12.60
CA TYR A 97 15.32 -3.33 -11.77
C TYR A 97 16.44 -4.05 -10.98
N PRO A 98 17.60 -3.39 -10.77
CA PRO A 98 18.71 -3.98 -10.02
C PRO A 98 18.32 -4.38 -8.60
N LEU A 99 18.84 -5.52 -8.11
CA LEU A 99 18.50 -6.02 -6.77
C LEU A 99 18.82 -5.02 -5.65
N LYS A 100 19.93 -4.28 -5.77
CA LYS A 100 20.30 -3.22 -4.83
C LYS A 100 19.21 -2.15 -4.73
N PHE A 101 18.74 -1.64 -5.87
CA PHE A 101 17.63 -0.68 -5.94
C PHE A 101 16.36 -1.25 -5.30
N VAL A 102 16.02 -2.51 -5.63
CA VAL A 102 14.83 -3.18 -5.08
C VAL A 102 14.88 -3.27 -3.55
N LEU A 103 16.03 -3.64 -2.99
CA LEU A 103 16.21 -3.80 -1.54
C LEU A 103 16.23 -2.46 -0.80
N GLU A 104 16.90 -1.45 -1.34
CA GLU A 104 16.91 -0.09 -0.77
C GLU A 104 15.49 0.49 -0.74
N PHE A 105 14.80 0.42 -1.87
CA PHE A 105 13.44 0.94 -1.97
C PHE A 105 12.41 0.08 -1.23
N LEU A 106 12.68 -1.20 -0.94
CA LEU A 106 11.83 -2.01 -0.06
C LEU A 106 11.74 -1.39 1.34
N ILE A 107 12.88 -1.01 1.91
CA ILE A 107 12.96 -0.41 3.24
C ILE A 107 12.36 0.99 3.22
N ILE A 108 12.72 1.81 2.25
CA ILE A 108 12.19 3.18 2.08
C ILE A 108 10.66 3.14 1.94
N HIS A 109 10.14 2.29 1.04
CA HIS A 109 8.69 2.14 0.84
C HIS A 109 7.99 1.66 2.09
N PHE A 110 8.56 0.68 2.78
CA PHE A 110 8.00 0.19 4.03
C PHE A 110 7.85 1.31 5.07
N VAL A 111 8.91 2.12 5.27
CA VAL A 111 8.90 3.20 6.26
C VAL A 111 7.88 4.28 5.90
N ILE A 112 7.87 4.74 4.64
CA ILE A 112 6.91 5.77 4.21
C ILE A 112 5.47 5.25 4.34
N LEU A 113 5.20 4.04 3.83
CA LEU A 113 3.88 3.43 3.94
C LEU A 113 3.46 3.25 5.40
N LEU A 114 4.38 2.89 6.29
CA LEU A 114 4.06 2.72 7.71
C LEU A 114 3.61 4.03 8.33
N VAL A 115 4.35 5.12 8.09
CA VAL A 115 3.98 6.45 8.61
C VAL A 115 2.64 6.92 8.04
N VAL A 116 2.47 6.84 6.72
CA VAL A 116 1.24 7.31 6.04
C VAL A 116 0.03 6.48 6.43
N SER A 117 0.16 5.15 6.45
CA SER A 117 -0.93 4.24 6.82
C SER A 117 -1.32 4.37 8.29
N LEU A 118 -0.35 4.50 9.21
CA LEU A 118 -0.64 4.77 10.62
C LEU A 118 -1.46 6.05 10.79
N ALA A 119 -1.04 7.14 10.14
CA ALA A 119 -1.72 8.42 10.23
C ALA A 119 -3.16 8.33 9.70
N LEU A 120 -3.35 7.82 8.48
CA LEU A 120 -4.67 7.76 7.87
C LEU A 120 -5.58 6.73 8.53
N PHE A 121 -5.10 5.51 8.81
CA PHE A 121 -5.94 4.51 9.48
C PHE A 121 -6.38 4.96 10.88
N LYS A 122 -5.57 5.75 11.60
CA LYS A 122 -5.97 6.34 12.89
C LYS A 122 -7.14 7.30 12.74
N VAL A 123 -7.11 8.16 11.72
CA VAL A 123 -8.19 9.13 11.43
C VAL A 123 -9.49 8.40 11.07
N PHE A 124 -9.41 7.33 10.27
CA PHE A 124 -10.59 6.60 9.83
C PHE A 124 -11.13 5.57 10.84
N SER A 125 -10.31 5.09 11.77
CA SER A 125 -10.76 4.15 12.81
C SER A 125 -11.57 4.82 13.94
N LYS A 126 -11.60 6.16 13.98
CA LYS A 126 -12.41 6.93 14.94
C LYS A 126 -13.87 7.18 14.49
N ARG A 127 -14.28 6.63 13.35
CA ARG A 127 -15.66 6.64 12.83
C ARG A 127 -16.26 5.25 12.92
#